data_AF-A0A3D4PC54-F1
#
_entry.id   AF-A0A3D4PC54-F1
#
_cell.length_a   1.000
_cell.length_b   1.000
_cell.length_c   1.000
_cell.angle_alpha   90.00
_cell.angle_beta   90.00
_cell.angle_gamma   90.00
#
_symmetry.space_group_name_H-M   'P 1'
#
loop_
_entity.id
_entity.type
_entity.pdbx_description
1 polymer ?
#
loop_
_entity_poly.entity_id
_entity_poly.type
_entity_poly.pdbx_seq_one_letter_code
_entity_poly.pdbx_strand_id
1 'polypeptide(L)' 'MSAQIGQPAPDFELQAYNRDKDNTDGQFSTVSLSGLKGKWVCLFFYP' A
#
# COMPACT_ATOMS: atom_id res chain seq x y z
N MET A 1 14.67 0.80 -10.20
CA MET A 1 13.79 1.96 -10.51
C MET A 1 13.58 2.74 -9.23
N SER A 2 13.80 4.05 -9.26
CA SER A 2 13.64 4.94 -8.10
C SER A 2 12.33 5.73 -8.25
N ALA A 3 11.73 6.16 -7.14
CA ALA A 3 10.61 7.08 -7.18
C ALA A 3 11.04 8.43 -7.76
N GLN A 4 10.24 8.99 -8.69
CA GLN A 4 10.52 10.24 -9.37
C GLN A 4 9.25 11.07 -9.55
N ILE A 5 9.36 12.39 -9.36
CA ILE A 5 8.25 13.34 -9.51
C ILE A 5 7.76 13.36 -10.97
N GLY A 6 6.43 13.36 -11.16
CA GLY A 6 5.80 13.42 -12.48
C GLY A 6 5.83 12.11 -13.26
N GLN A 7 6.44 11.06 -12.72
CA GLN A 7 6.41 9.71 -13.26
C GLN A 7 5.45 8.83 -12.46
N PRO A 8 4.95 7.72 -13.04
CA PRO A 8 4.23 6.71 -12.27
C PRO A 8 5.05 6.25 -11.07
N ALA A 9 4.39 6.10 -9.91
CA ALA A 9 5.04 5.52 -8.74
C ALA A 9 5.46 4.07 -9.03
N PRO A 10 6.60 3.60 -8.46
CA PRO A 10 7.00 2.20 -8.59
C PRO A 10 5.90 1.26 -8.09
N ASP A 11 5.62 0.23 -8.87
CA ASP A 11 4.58 -0.73 -8.52
C ASP A 11 4.97 -1.56 -7.28
N PHE A 12 3.96 -2.00 -6.54
CA PHE A 12 4.13 -2.87 -5.38
C PHE A 12 2.91 -3.75 -5.16
N GLU A 13 3.18 -4.91 -4.56
CA GLU A 13 2.16 -5.79 -3.98
C GLU A 13 2.75 -6.43 -2.73
N LEU A 14 2.05 -6.31 -1.60
CA LEU A 14 2.49 -6.86 -0.31
C LEU A 14 1.33 -7.24 0.59
N GLN A 15 1.59 -8.13 1.55
CA GLN A 15 0.68 -8.35 2.67
C GLN A 15 0.77 -7.19 3.65
N ALA A 16 -0.36 -6.52 3.89
CA ALA A 16 -0.46 -5.43 4.85
C ALA A 16 -1.35 -5.82 6.02
N TYR A 17 -0.98 -5.35 7.20
CA TYR A 17 -1.82 -5.43 8.39
C TYR A 17 -2.90 -4.34 8.35
N ASN A 18 -4.16 -4.73 8.49
CA ASN A 18 -5.30 -3.82 8.55
C ASN A 18 -5.78 -3.69 10.00
N ARG A 19 -5.46 -2.55 10.62
CA ARG A 19 -5.80 -2.24 12.00
C ARG A 19 -7.31 -2.24 12.29
N ASP A 20 -8.14 -1.92 11.31
CA ASP A 20 -9.59 -1.91 11.49
C ASP A 20 -10.18 -3.33 11.65
N LYS A 21 -9.37 -4.36 11.35
CA LYS A 21 -9.74 -5.78 11.42
C LYS A 21 -8.89 -6.56 12.45
N ASP A 22 -8.31 -5.86 13.41
CA ASP A 22 -7.48 -6.46 14.45
C ASP A 22 -8.19 -7.63 15.17
N ASN A 23 -7.45 -8.70 15.47
CA ASN A 23 -7.94 -9.95 16.07
C ASN A 23 -9.03 -10.69 15.26
N THR A 24 -9.01 -10.56 13.92
CA THR A 24 -9.89 -11.32 13.03
C THR A 24 -9.07 -12.02 11.94
N ASP A 25 -9.63 -13.03 11.29
CA ASP A 25 -9.01 -13.71 10.13
C ASP A 25 -8.72 -12.74 8.96
N GLY A 26 -9.32 -11.55 8.97
CA GLY A 26 -9.15 -10.51 7.95
C GLY A 26 -8.08 -9.46 8.27
N GLN A 27 -7.31 -9.62 9.35
CA GLN A 27 -6.30 -8.64 9.78
C GLN A 27 -5.11 -8.51 8.81
N PHE A 28 -4.88 -9.50 7.94
CA PHE A 28 -3.89 -9.43 6.87
C PHE A 28 -4.59 -9.48 5.51
N SER A 29 -4.24 -8.53 4.65
CA SER A 29 -4.77 -8.48 3.28
C SER A 29 -3.70 -8.05 2.30
N THR A 30 -3.77 -8.58 1.08
CA THR A 30 -2.96 -8.10 -0.03
C THR A 30 -3.33 -6.65 -0.37
N VAL A 31 -2.32 -5.78 -0.43
CA VAL A 31 -2.45 -4.41 -0.92
C VAL A 31 -1.52 -4.23 -2.10
N SER A 32 -2.06 -3.68 -3.18
CA SER A 32 -1.32 -3.30 -4.38
C SER A 32 -1.51 -1.83 -4.70
N LEU A 33 -0.54 -1.23 -5.39
CA LEU A 33 -0.67 0.16 -5.85
C LEU A 33 -1.89 0.33 -6.77
N SER A 34 -2.12 -0.63 -7.66
CA SER A 34 -3.26 -0.63 -8.59
C SER A 34 -4.61 -0.66 -7.88
N GLY A 35 -4.72 -1.36 -6.74
CA GLY A 35 -5.92 -1.39 -5.90
C GLY A 35 -6.27 -0.05 -5.25
N LEU A 36 -5.34 0.91 -5.24
CA LEU A 36 -5.53 2.26 -4.66
C LEU A 36 -5.85 3.33 -5.72
N LYS A 37 -5.99 2.95 -6.99
CA LYS A 37 -6.26 3.88 -8.11
C LYS A 37 -7.50 4.74 -7.83
N GLY A 38 -7.38 6.03 -8.10
CA GLY A 38 -8.45 7.02 -7.89
C GLY A 38 -8.43 7.69 -6.51
N LYS A 39 -7.46 7.34 -5.65
CA LYS A 39 -7.21 8.01 -4.36
C LYS A 39 -5.82 8.64 -4.35
N TRP A 40 -5.67 9.72 -3.59
CA TRP A 40 -4.34 10.18 -3.18
C TRP A 40 -3.80 9.24 -2.11
N VAL A 41 -2.54 8.82 -2.24
CA VAL A 41 -1.88 7.87 -1.35
C VAL A 41 -0.63 8.50 -0.76
N CYS A 42 -0.47 8.44 0.55
CA CYS A 42 0.75 8.81 1.26
C CYS A 42 1.41 7.53 1.81
N LEU A 43 2.53 7.13 1.20
CA LEU A 43 3.32 5.97 1.64
C LEU A 43 4.55 6.47 2.41
N PHE A 44 4.76 5.96 3.61
CA PHE A 44 5.88 6.30 4.47
C PHE A 44 6.59 5.03 4.91
N PHE A 45 7.92 5.10 4.99
CA PHE A 45 8.77 4.06 5.53
C PHE A 45 9.32 4.54 6.86
N TYR A 46 9.46 3.63 7.82
CA TYR A 46 10.11 3.88 9.10
C TYR A 46 11.15 2.77 9.35
N PRO A 47 12.23 3.05 10.11
CA PRO A 47 13.22 2.04 10.48
C PRO A 47 12.64 0.89 11.31
#